data_AF-A0A3S8RCQ8-F1
#
_entry.id   AF-A0A3S8RCQ8-F1
#
_cell.length_a   1.000
_cell.length_b   1.000
_cell.length_c   1.000
_cell.angle_alpha   90.00
_cell.angle_beta   90.00
_cell.angle_gamma   90.00
#
_symmetry.space_group_name_H-M   'P 1'
#
loop_
_entity.id
_entity.type
_entity.pdbx_description
1 polymer ?
#
loop_
_entity_poly.entity_id
_entity_poly.type
_entity_poly.pdbx_seq_one_letter_code
_entity_poly.pdbx_strand_id
1 'polypeptide(L)'
;AVQAQLDKHRAFFSRTLYYKSMLDSKNKVFKNIIKSVDQAGNIDTNEANLKMQQLNDRFNYVSQNAQLWEQKLQEAVRCWHNFRECERIISDWLMKAEQLISEKHIDTKEIVESHKVFFERVNERWIHDLGQTAQDLRNCLPNDQQKPIVNSVERLQAKWREVLSFAPLHLMRLEFRLDETTFTQYVKEIEKEINFEQQAFNKQENIDAIIARNKDYFVNRGVVLEVEQCIQNLKKIAESYSQWQPTDNSLNDAITTIEHQWESTAQKVEHLRQQLHQ
;
A
#
# COMPACT_ATOMS: atom_id res chain seq x y z
N ALA A 1 17.61 -18.72 7.45
CA ALA A 1 18.61 -19.60 6.80
C ALA A 1 19.99 -18.93 6.71
N VAL A 2 20.14 -17.77 6.07
CA VAL A 2 21.44 -17.06 5.93
C VAL A 2 22.03 -16.64 7.27
N GLN A 3 21.22 -16.11 8.20
CA GLN A 3 21.67 -15.75 9.56
C GLN A 3 22.35 -16.94 10.27
N ALA A 4 21.72 -18.12 10.23
CA ALA A 4 22.30 -19.32 10.83
C ALA A 4 23.63 -19.74 10.18
N GLN A 5 23.84 -19.47 8.89
CA GLN A 5 25.12 -19.73 8.22
C GLN A 5 26.20 -18.73 8.66
N LEU A 6 25.83 -17.44 8.83
CA LEU A 6 26.71 -16.43 9.41
C LEU A 6 27.14 -16.81 10.83
N ASP A 7 26.20 -17.28 11.66
CA ASP A 7 26.49 -17.68 13.04
C ASP A 7 27.42 -18.91 13.08
N LYS A 8 27.18 -19.90 12.21
CA LYS A 8 28.08 -21.06 12.05
C LYS A 8 29.47 -20.64 11.60
N HIS A 9 29.58 -19.71 10.65
CA HIS A 9 30.85 -19.19 10.16
C HIS A 9 31.64 -18.50 11.29
N ARG A 10 30.99 -17.59 12.02
CA ARG A 10 31.59 -16.90 13.18
C ARG A 10 32.03 -17.88 14.26
N ALA A 11 31.22 -18.88 14.57
CA ALA A 11 31.57 -19.92 15.53
C ALA A 11 32.82 -20.71 15.10
N PHE A 12 32.88 -21.13 13.83
CA PHE A 12 34.01 -21.88 13.27
C PHE A 12 35.33 -21.08 13.33
N PHE A 13 35.29 -19.80 12.96
CA PHE A 13 36.47 -18.94 12.93
C PHE A 13 36.74 -18.18 14.24
N SER A 14 35.99 -18.46 15.31
CA SER A 14 36.13 -17.81 16.63
C SER A 14 37.55 -17.88 17.22
N ARG A 15 38.31 -18.94 16.90
CA ARG A 15 39.67 -19.18 17.39
C ARG A 15 40.77 -18.76 16.40
N THR A 16 40.44 -18.06 15.32
CA THR A 16 41.43 -17.67 14.28
C THR A 16 42.59 -16.85 14.86
N LEU A 17 42.31 -15.91 15.77
CA LEU A 17 43.34 -15.11 16.44
C LEU A 17 44.28 -15.97 17.30
N TYR A 18 43.73 -16.98 17.98
CA TYR A 18 44.51 -17.94 18.75
C TYR A 18 45.45 -18.75 17.83
N TYR A 19 44.94 -19.27 16.72
CA TYR A 19 45.77 -19.99 15.75
C TYR A 19 46.83 -19.11 15.08
N LYS A 20 46.51 -17.83 14.83
CA LYS A 20 47.47 -16.85 14.33
C LYS A 20 48.63 -16.66 15.32
N SER A 21 48.32 -16.43 16.61
CA SER A 21 49.33 -16.32 17.67
C SER A 21 50.20 -17.58 17.79
N MET A 22 49.58 -18.77 17.72
CA MET A 22 50.30 -20.05 17.75
C MET A 22 51.23 -20.22 16.53
N LEU A 23 50.78 -19.83 15.34
CA LEU A 23 51.59 -19.86 14.13
C LEU A 23 52.76 -18.87 14.20
N ASP A 24 52.54 -17.66 14.73
CA ASP A 24 53.60 -16.66 14.92
C ASP A 24 54.66 -17.15 15.93
N SER A 25 54.23 -17.84 17.00
CA SER A 25 55.15 -18.51 17.92
C SER A 25 55.96 -19.62 17.24
N LYS A 26 55.32 -20.49 16.45
CA LYS A 26 56.01 -21.54 15.66
C LYS A 26 56.98 -20.95 14.65
N ASN A 27 56.63 -19.85 13.98
CA ASN A 27 57.52 -19.09 13.10
C ASN A 27 58.77 -18.60 13.84
N LYS A 28 58.62 -18.09 15.06
CA LYS A 28 59.75 -17.63 15.88
C LYS A 28 60.69 -18.77 16.26
N VAL A 29 60.13 -19.90 16.70
CA VAL A 29 60.92 -21.11 17.02
C VAL A 29 61.63 -21.64 15.77
N PHE A 30 60.93 -21.76 14.65
CA PHE A 30 61.48 -22.21 13.38
C PHE A 30 62.65 -21.35 12.92
N LYS A 31 62.50 -20.01 12.95
CA LYS A 31 63.60 -19.06 12.63
C LYS A 31 64.83 -19.26 13.51
N ASN A 32 64.66 -19.57 14.80
CA ASN A 32 65.78 -19.84 15.70
C ASN A 32 66.49 -21.16 15.39
N ILE A 33 65.73 -22.20 15.03
CA ILE A 33 66.27 -23.51 14.61
C ILE A 33 67.10 -23.34 13.34
N ILE A 34 66.55 -22.69 12.31
CA ILE A 34 67.26 -22.44 11.04
C ILE A 34 68.57 -21.70 11.28
N LYS A 35 68.56 -20.61 12.06
CA LYS A 35 69.78 -19.88 12.42
C LYS A 35 70.85 -20.75 13.09
N SER A 36 70.43 -21.67 13.96
CA SER A 36 71.35 -22.55 14.69
C SER A 36 71.93 -23.64 13.78
N VAL A 37 71.11 -24.13 12.84
CA VAL A 37 71.50 -25.16 11.86
C VAL A 37 72.41 -24.59 10.77
N ASP A 38 72.13 -23.38 10.28
CA ASP A 38 72.96 -22.69 9.29
C ASP A 38 74.38 -22.42 9.85
N GLN A 39 74.52 -22.14 11.15
CA GLN A 39 75.81 -22.00 11.83
C GLN A 39 76.63 -23.30 11.86
N ALA A 40 75.98 -24.47 11.79
CA ALA A 40 76.63 -25.78 11.80
C ALA A 40 77.05 -26.26 10.39
N GLY A 41 76.66 -25.56 9.33
CA GLY A 41 77.21 -25.66 7.96
C GLY A 41 76.89 -26.91 7.13
N ASN A 42 76.18 -27.92 7.68
CA ASN A 42 76.09 -29.26 7.08
C ASN A 42 74.66 -29.78 6.81
N ILE A 43 73.61 -28.96 6.91
CA ILE A 43 72.21 -29.40 6.75
C ILE A 43 71.48 -28.49 5.76
N ASP A 44 70.85 -29.09 4.74
CA ASP A 44 69.98 -28.37 3.79
C ASP A 44 68.62 -28.03 4.45
N THR A 45 68.31 -26.74 4.52
CA THR A 45 67.08 -26.22 5.15
C THR A 45 66.00 -25.79 4.16
N ASN A 46 66.25 -25.92 2.84
CA ASN A 46 65.37 -25.39 1.80
C ASN A 46 63.94 -25.99 1.86
N GLU A 47 63.83 -27.31 2.02
CA GLU A 47 62.52 -27.99 2.10
C GLU A 47 61.72 -27.53 3.33
N ALA A 48 62.39 -27.35 4.46
CA ALA A 48 61.78 -26.90 5.70
C ALA A 48 61.30 -25.44 5.58
N ASN A 49 62.10 -24.57 4.97
CA ASN A 49 61.73 -23.19 4.67
C ASN A 49 60.50 -23.13 3.75
N LEU A 50 60.48 -23.94 2.68
CA LEU A 50 59.35 -24.03 1.77
C LEU A 50 58.06 -24.48 2.48
N LYS A 51 58.14 -25.52 3.32
CA LYS A 51 56.98 -25.98 4.12
C LYS A 51 56.46 -24.91 5.07
N MET A 52 57.35 -24.16 5.73
CA MET A 52 56.94 -23.08 6.62
C MET A 52 56.30 -21.91 5.87
N GLN A 53 56.84 -21.56 4.70
CA GLN A 53 56.25 -20.55 3.83
C GLN A 53 54.84 -20.97 3.38
N GLN A 54 54.68 -22.18 2.84
CA GLN A 54 53.39 -22.71 2.40
C GLN A 54 52.34 -22.75 3.53
N LEU A 55 52.75 -23.07 4.76
CA LEU A 55 51.86 -23.04 5.91
C LEU A 55 51.35 -21.62 6.20
N ASN A 56 52.23 -20.63 6.18
CA ASN A 56 51.86 -19.23 6.36
C ASN A 56 50.95 -18.74 5.24
N ASP A 57 51.27 -19.06 3.99
CA ASP A 57 50.49 -18.65 2.82
C ASP A 57 49.08 -19.24 2.87
N ARG A 58 48.96 -20.54 3.19
CA ARG A 58 47.66 -21.21 3.36
C ARG A 58 46.86 -20.62 4.51
N PHE A 59 47.49 -20.33 5.65
CA PHE A 59 46.81 -19.71 6.79
C PHE A 59 46.29 -18.32 6.45
N ASN A 60 47.11 -17.50 5.79
CA ASN A 60 46.74 -16.16 5.35
C ASN A 60 45.60 -16.21 4.33
N TYR A 61 45.70 -17.10 3.33
CA TYR A 61 44.66 -17.32 2.33
C TYR A 61 43.32 -17.68 2.97
N VAL A 62 43.30 -18.67 3.87
CA VAL A 62 42.06 -19.10 4.54
C VAL A 62 41.50 -17.97 5.42
N SER A 63 42.36 -17.27 6.16
CA SER A 63 41.93 -16.18 7.05
C SER A 63 41.31 -15.00 6.28
N GLN A 64 41.93 -14.59 5.17
CA GLN A 64 41.41 -13.53 4.31
C GLN A 64 40.10 -13.95 3.65
N ASN A 65 40.02 -15.17 3.11
CA ASN A 65 38.78 -15.67 2.53
C ASN A 65 37.65 -15.78 3.56
N ALA A 66 37.95 -16.20 4.79
CA ALA A 66 36.97 -16.24 5.87
C ALA A 66 36.40 -14.84 6.15
N GLN A 67 37.24 -13.82 6.23
CA GLN A 67 36.77 -12.43 6.42
C GLN A 67 35.88 -11.95 5.25
N LEU A 68 36.27 -12.25 4.00
CA LEU A 68 35.47 -11.91 2.82
C LEU A 68 34.11 -12.62 2.83
N TRP A 69 34.08 -13.90 3.19
CA TRP A 69 32.84 -14.66 3.30
C TRP A 69 31.95 -14.16 4.44
N GLU A 70 32.54 -13.78 5.58
CA GLU A 70 31.78 -13.15 6.66
C GLU A 70 31.13 -11.85 6.19
N GLN A 71 31.86 -10.97 5.50
CA GLN A 71 31.30 -9.74 4.93
C GLN A 71 30.16 -10.02 3.94
N LYS A 72 30.34 -10.97 3.03
CA LYS A 72 29.29 -11.38 2.08
C LYS A 72 28.04 -11.92 2.78
N LEU A 73 28.21 -12.73 3.82
CA LEU A 73 27.10 -13.27 4.60
C LEU A 73 26.38 -12.18 5.38
N GLN A 74 27.12 -11.23 5.98
CA GLN A 74 26.55 -10.07 6.67
C GLN A 74 25.73 -9.20 5.71
N GLU A 75 26.27 -8.92 4.52
CA GLU A 75 25.57 -8.15 3.49
C GLU A 75 24.31 -8.89 3.02
N ALA A 76 24.39 -10.20 2.77
CA ALA A 76 23.23 -10.99 2.39
C ALA A 76 22.14 -10.99 3.46
N VAL A 77 22.49 -11.02 4.75
CA VAL A 77 21.51 -10.86 5.85
C VAL A 77 20.83 -9.49 5.78
N ARG A 78 21.61 -8.42 5.58
CA ARG A 78 21.09 -7.05 5.46
C ARG A 78 20.12 -6.92 4.29
N CYS A 79 20.51 -7.40 3.10
CA CYS A 79 19.65 -7.36 1.91
C CYS A 79 18.36 -8.14 2.11
N TRP A 80 18.42 -9.32 2.76
CA TRP A 80 17.23 -10.09 3.10
C TRP A 80 16.30 -9.33 4.04
N HIS A 81 16.85 -8.67 5.06
CA HIS A 81 16.06 -7.88 6.00
C HIS A 81 15.35 -6.72 5.30
N ASN A 82 16.08 -5.94 4.51
CA ASN A 82 15.52 -4.80 3.77
C ASN A 82 14.42 -5.24 2.79
N PHE A 83 14.67 -6.29 2.01
CA PHE A 83 13.68 -6.84 1.08
C PHE A 83 12.41 -7.30 1.81
N ARG A 84 12.56 -8.03 2.93
CA ARG A 84 11.42 -8.51 3.72
C ARG A 84 10.62 -7.38 4.35
N GLU A 85 11.27 -6.31 4.77
CA GLU A 85 10.57 -5.15 5.32
C GLU A 85 9.78 -4.41 4.24
N CYS A 86 10.36 -4.20 3.06
CA CYS A 86 9.62 -3.66 1.91
C CYS A 86 8.43 -4.56 1.53
N GLU A 87 8.65 -5.88 1.46
CA GLU A 87 7.61 -6.88 1.16
C GLU A 87 6.46 -6.79 2.18
N ARG A 88 6.78 -6.68 3.48
CA ARG A 88 5.81 -6.57 4.57
C ARG A 88 5.00 -5.28 4.48
N ILE A 89 5.66 -4.13 4.35
CA ILE A 89 4.98 -2.82 4.27
C ILE A 89 3.95 -2.80 3.13
N ILE A 90 4.37 -3.26 1.95
CA ILE A 90 3.48 -3.29 0.77
C ILE A 90 2.35 -4.30 1.00
N SER A 91 2.64 -5.48 1.54
CA SER A 91 1.61 -6.49 1.79
C SER A 91 0.57 -6.04 2.82
N ASP A 92 1.01 -5.40 3.90
CA ASP A 92 0.13 -4.86 4.95
C ASP A 92 -0.77 -3.75 4.38
N TRP A 93 -0.21 -2.86 3.55
CA TRP A 93 -0.99 -1.83 2.88
C TRP A 93 -1.99 -2.43 1.88
N LEU A 94 -1.57 -3.38 1.06
CA LEU A 94 -2.45 -4.06 0.09
C LEU A 94 -3.60 -4.78 0.79
N MET A 95 -3.32 -5.48 1.88
CA MET A 95 -4.36 -6.16 2.67
C MET A 95 -5.39 -5.16 3.22
N LYS A 96 -4.93 -4.01 3.72
CA LYS A 96 -5.83 -2.95 4.19
C LYS A 96 -6.61 -2.31 3.05
N ALA A 97 -5.99 -2.11 1.88
CA ALA A 97 -6.66 -1.59 0.69
C ALA A 97 -7.75 -2.56 0.19
N GLU A 98 -7.45 -3.85 0.10
CA GLU A 98 -8.40 -4.91 -0.25
C GLU A 98 -9.58 -4.92 0.74
N GLN A 99 -9.32 -4.77 2.04
CA GLN A 99 -10.37 -4.67 3.06
C GLN A 99 -11.29 -3.46 2.83
N LEU A 100 -10.72 -2.26 2.63
CA LEU A 100 -11.50 -1.03 2.39
C LEU A 100 -12.29 -1.07 1.08
N ILE A 101 -11.78 -1.76 0.04
CA ILE A 101 -12.51 -1.96 -1.22
C ILE A 101 -13.67 -2.94 -1.04
N SER A 102 -13.49 -3.97 -0.21
CA SER A 102 -14.52 -4.99 0.05
C SER A 102 -15.63 -4.54 1.02
N GLU A 103 -15.44 -3.41 1.69
CA GLU A 103 -16.36 -2.91 2.71
C GLU A 103 -17.69 -2.46 2.09
N LYS A 104 -18.78 -3.10 2.52
CA LYS A 104 -20.11 -2.90 1.91
C LYS A 104 -20.91 -1.77 2.54
N HIS A 105 -20.67 -1.45 3.81
CA HIS A 105 -21.49 -0.53 4.62
C HIS A 105 -20.69 0.75 4.87
N ILE A 106 -20.80 1.70 3.94
CA ILE A 106 -20.10 2.99 4.01
C ILE A 106 -21.16 4.07 3.78
N ASP A 107 -21.81 4.42 4.88
CA ASP A 107 -23.04 5.23 4.86
C ASP A 107 -22.81 6.62 5.48
N THR A 108 -21.55 6.96 5.78
CA THR A 108 -21.18 8.22 6.43
C THR A 108 -20.04 8.91 5.69
N LYS A 109 -20.09 10.24 5.72
CA LYS A 109 -19.08 11.10 5.08
C LYS A 109 -17.69 10.89 5.68
N GLU A 110 -17.62 10.63 6.99
CA GLU A 110 -16.38 10.36 7.70
C GLU A 110 -15.66 9.12 7.19
N ILE A 111 -16.40 8.04 6.88
CA ILE A 111 -15.80 6.80 6.38
C ILE A 111 -15.29 6.99 4.94
N VAL A 112 -16.06 7.66 4.07
CA VAL A 112 -15.61 7.95 2.69
C VAL A 112 -14.35 8.83 2.69
N GLU A 113 -14.32 9.87 3.53
CA GLU A 113 -13.13 10.70 3.67
C GLU A 113 -11.92 9.89 4.18
N SER A 114 -12.14 8.97 5.12
CA SER A 114 -11.08 8.06 5.58
C SER A 114 -10.54 7.18 4.45
N HIS A 115 -11.41 6.66 3.56
CA HIS A 115 -10.98 5.88 2.39
C HIS A 115 -10.16 6.74 1.44
N LYS A 116 -10.64 7.95 1.13
CA LYS A 116 -9.96 8.90 0.26
C LYS A 116 -8.56 9.24 0.78
N VAL A 117 -8.45 9.63 2.05
CA VAL A 117 -7.18 9.93 2.70
C VAL A 117 -6.23 8.74 2.70
N PHE A 118 -6.75 7.50 2.84
CA PHE A 118 -5.91 6.30 2.78
C PHE A 118 -5.29 6.10 1.39
N PHE A 119 -6.07 6.23 0.32
CA PHE A 119 -5.57 6.06 -1.05
C PHE A 119 -4.72 7.24 -1.54
N GLU A 120 -5.00 8.47 -1.09
CA GLU A 120 -4.18 9.65 -1.41
C GLU A 120 -2.79 9.63 -0.74
N ARG A 121 -2.68 9.03 0.46
CA ARG A 121 -1.42 8.93 1.19
C ARG A 121 -0.52 7.77 0.74
N VAL A 122 -0.89 7.10 -0.35
CA VAL A 122 -0.08 6.01 -0.90
C VAL A 122 1.31 6.52 -1.28
N ASN A 123 2.36 5.83 -0.83
CA ASN A 123 3.72 6.18 -1.18
C ASN A 123 4.19 5.37 -2.39
N GLU A 124 4.23 6.01 -3.55
CA GLU A 124 4.67 5.39 -4.81
C GLU A 124 6.12 4.87 -4.77
N ARG A 125 6.95 5.38 -3.83
CA ARG A 125 8.34 4.92 -3.68
C ARG A 125 8.45 3.48 -3.18
N TRP A 126 7.43 2.94 -2.52
CA TRP A 126 7.52 1.57 -1.99
C TRP A 126 7.79 0.53 -3.09
N ILE A 127 7.19 0.68 -4.27
CA ILE A 127 7.42 -0.24 -5.40
C ILE A 127 8.83 -0.08 -5.97
N HIS A 128 9.34 1.15 -6.02
CA HIS A 128 10.73 1.41 -6.40
C HIS A 128 11.71 0.76 -5.41
N ASP A 129 11.48 0.97 -4.10
CA ASP A 129 12.32 0.44 -3.03
C ASP A 129 12.27 -1.09 -2.99
N LEU A 130 11.11 -1.70 -3.25
CA LEU A 130 10.98 -3.15 -3.42
C LEU A 130 11.82 -3.66 -4.60
N GLY A 131 11.80 -2.96 -5.74
CA GLY A 131 12.61 -3.31 -6.91
C GLY A 131 14.11 -3.20 -6.62
N GLN A 132 14.53 -2.12 -5.97
CA GLN A 132 15.93 -1.89 -5.61
C GLN A 132 16.44 -2.92 -4.60
N THR A 133 15.71 -3.14 -3.51
CA THR A 133 16.10 -4.14 -2.48
C THR A 133 16.09 -5.56 -3.02
N ALA A 134 15.20 -5.88 -3.96
CA ALA A 134 15.21 -7.17 -4.66
C ALA A 134 16.45 -7.31 -5.55
N GLN A 135 16.86 -6.26 -6.27
CA GLN A 135 18.08 -6.30 -7.09
C GLN A 135 19.34 -6.46 -6.23
N ASP A 136 19.43 -5.71 -5.13
CA ASP A 136 20.55 -5.82 -4.18
C ASP A 136 20.63 -7.22 -3.58
N LEU A 137 19.48 -7.81 -3.22
CA LEU A 137 19.40 -9.17 -2.72
C LEU A 137 19.82 -10.20 -3.78
N ARG A 138 19.41 -10.03 -5.04
CA ARG A 138 19.82 -10.91 -6.14
C ARG A 138 21.32 -10.87 -6.39
N ASN A 139 21.94 -9.70 -6.27
CA ASN A 139 23.40 -9.54 -6.39
C ASN A 139 24.15 -10.31 -5.28
N CYS A 140 23.50 -10.56 -4.13
CA CYS A 140 24.06 -11.32 -3.02
C CYS A 140 23.80 -12.83 -3.09
N LEU A 141 22.97 -13.30 -4.03
CA LEU A 141 22.47 -14.67 -4.07
C LEU A 141 22.85 -15.44 -5.35
N PRO A 142 23.08 -16.75 -5.24
CA PRO A 142 23.18 -17.65 -6.40
C PRO A 142 21.93 -17.62 -7.29
N ASN A 143 22.12 -17.84 -8.60
CA ASN A 143 21.07 -17.75 -9.62
C ASN A 143 19.84 -18.65 -9.35
N ASP A 144 20.06 -19.83 -8.77
CA ASP A 144 19.01 -20.79 -8.40
C ASP A 144 18.06 -20.24 -7.32
N GLN A 145 18.51 -19.31 -6.49
CA GLN A 145 17.72 -18.71 -5.41
C GLN A 145 17.07 -17.38 -5.79
N GLN A 146 17.35 -16.85 -6.99
CA GLN A 146 16.81 -15.56 -7.43
C GLN A 146 15.36 -15.65 -7.92
N LYS A 147 14.95 -16.78 -8.50
CA LYS A 147 13.62 -16.95 -9.11
C LYS A 147 12.45 -16.68 -8.14
N PRO A 148 12.45 -17.19 -6.89
CA PRO A 148 11.39 -16.87 -5.94
C PRO A 148 11.27 -15.38 -5.59
N ILE A 149 12.39 -14.65 -5.59
CA ILE A 149 12.42 -13.21 -5.29
C ILE A 149 11.73 -12.45 -6.43
N VAL A 150 12.11 -12.75 -7.67
CA VAL A 150 11.51 -12.15 -8.87
C VAL A 150 9.99 -12.38 -8.89
N ASN A 151 9.56 -13.63 -8.69
CA ASN A 151 8.14 -13.96 -8.64
C ASN A 151 7.39 -13.20 -7.54
N SER A 152 8.00 -12.99 -6.36
CA SER A 152 7.35 -12.24 -5.27
C SER A 152 7.19 -10.77 -5.64
N VAL A 153 8.22 -10.15 -6.23
CA VAL A 153 8.20 -8.76 -6.70
C VAL A 153 7.13 -8.57 -7.77
N GLU A 154 7.12 -9.44 -8.79
CA GLU A 154 6.13 -9.38 -9.88
C GLU A 154 4.69 -9.51 -9.35
N ARG A 155 4.46 -10.43 -8.40
CA ARG A 155 3.14 -10.61 -7.77
C ARG A 155 2.71 -9.36 -6.99
N LEU A 156 3.60 -8.78 -6.18
CA LEU A 156 3.28 -7.58 -5.42
C LEU A 156 3.05 -6.37 -6.33
N GLN A 157 3.86 -6.21 -7.38
CA GLN A 157 3.67 -5.15 -8.38
C GLN A 157 2.36 -5.32 -9.16
N ALA A 158 1.99 -6.55 -9.52
CA ALA A 158 0.71 -6.82 -10.18
C ALA A 158 -0.47 -6.43 -9.29
N LYS A 159 -0.50 -6.92 -8.04
CA LYS A 159 -1.55 -6.56 -7.06
C LYS A 159 -1.60 -5.07 -6.78
N TRP A 160 -0.44 -4.42 -6.64
CA TRP A 160 -0.36 -2.97 -6.44
C TRP A 160 -0.99 -2.19 -7.58
N ARG A 161 -0.65 -2.53 -8.83
CA ARG A 161 -1.25 -1.88 -10.00
C ARG A 161 -2.74 -2.14 -10.09
N GLU A 162 -3.17 -3.36 -9.79
CA GLU A 162 -4.57 -3.74 -9.76
C GLU A 162 -5.35 -2.89 -8.75
N VAL A 163 -4.92 -2.85 -7.49
CA VAL A 163 -5.54 -2.05 -6.43
C VAL A 163 -5.58 -0.56 -6.80
N LEU A 164 -4.48 0.00 -7.32
CA LEU A 164 -4.45 1.41 -7.73
C LEU A 164 -5.33 1.70 -8.94
N SER A 165 -5.57 0.73 -9.82
CA SER A 165 -6.52 0.90 -10.93
C SER A 165 -7.98 0.87 -10.46
N PHE A 166 -8.28 0.10 -9.40
CA PHE A 166 -9.62 0.02 -8.81
C PHE A 166 -9.93 1.17 -7.83
N ALA A 167 -8.91 1.73 -7.17
CA ALA A 167 -9.11 2.72 -6.12
C ALA A 167 -9.90 3.97 -6.57
N PRO A 168 -9.61 4.63 -7.71
CA PRO A 168 -10.40 5.77 -8.18
C PRO A 168 -11.87 5.41 -8.42
N LEU A 169 -12.12 4.26 -9.06
CA LEU A 169 -13.46 3.76 -9.33
C LEU A 169 -14.25 3.49 -8.03
N HIS A 170 -13.59 2.90 -7.04
CA HIS A 170 -14.16 2.68 -5.72
C HIS A 170 -14.56 3.99 -5.05
N LEU A 171 -13.65 4.97 -5.00
CA LEU A 171 -13.91 6.28 -4.38
C LEU A 171 -15.07 7.00 -5.07
N MET A 172 -15.13 6.98 -6.40
CA MET A 172 -16.24 7.59 -7.15
C MET A 172 -17.59 6.95 -6.82
N ARG A 173 -17.65 5.62 -6.66
CA ARG A 173 -18.87 4.91 -6.24
C ARG A 173 -19.29 5.28 -4.83
N LEU A 174 -18.33 5.48 -3.92
CA LEU A 174 -18.61 5.91 -2.55
C LEU A 174 -19.13 7.36 -2.49
N GLU A 175 -18.49 8.27 -3.24
CA GLU A 175 -18.95 9.66 -3.38
C GLU A 175 -20.37 9.70 -3.98
N PHE A 176 -20.62 8.92 -5.03
CA PHE A 176 -21.96 8.78 -5.63
C PHE A 176 -22.99 8.34 -4.61
N ARG A 177 -22.69 7.30 -3.80
CA ARG A 177 -23.64 6.77 -2.82
C ARG A 177 -23.95 7.76 -1.70
N LEU A 178 -22.98 8.59 -1.29
CA LEU A 178 -23.22 9.66 -0.31
C LEU A 178 -24.17 10.72 -0.88
N ASP A 179 -23.93 11.15 -2.11
CA ASP A 179 -24.80 12.11 -2.78
C ASP A 179 -26.21 11.52 -3.02
N GLU A 180 -26.31 10.23 -3.35
CA GLU A 180 -27.59 9.51 -3.48
C GLU A 180 -28.36 9.44 -2.15
N THR A 181 -27.65 9.19 -1.04
CA THR A 181 -28.24 9.20 0.31
C THR A 181 -28.72 10.61 0.67
N THR A 182 -27.93 11.63 0.34
CA THR A 182 -28.26 13.04 0.56
C THR A 182 -29.49 13.44 -0.26
N PHE A 183 -29.54 13.06 -1.53
CA PHE A 183 -30.70 13.24 -2.41
C PHE A 183 -31.96 12.58 -1.82
N THR A 184 -31.85 11.32 -1.42
CA THR A 184 -32.98 10.57 -0.81
C THR A 184 -33.50 11.29 0.43
N GLN A 185 -32.60 11.85 1.24
CA GLN A 185 -32.98 12.63 2.41
C GLN A 185 -33.68 13.94 2.03
N TYR A 186 -33.22 14.67 1.00
CA TYR A 186 -33.93 15.86 0.51
C TYR A 186 -35.33 15.53 0.00
N VAL A 187 -35.48 14.50 -0.83
CA VAL A 187 -36.79 14.07 -1.34
C VAL A 187 -37.73 13.73 -0.19
N LYS A 188 -37.24 13.01 0.82
CA LYS A 188 -38.04 12.65 2.00
C LYS A 188 -38.51 13.87 2.79
N GLU A 189 -37.66 14.88 2.98
CA GLU A 189 -38.07 16.11 3.68
C GLU A 189 -39.05 16.94 2.83
N ILE A 190 -38.86 17.01 1.51
CA ILE A 190 -39.81 17.66 0.60
C ILE A 190 -41.17 16.94 0.63
N GLU A 191 -41.20 15.62 0.56
CA GLU A 191 -42.45 14.85 0.63
C GLU A 191 -43.16 15.02 1.98
N LYS A 192 -42.42 15.12 3.10
CA LYS A 192 -43.01 15.46 4.40
C LYS A 192 -43.66 16.84 4.39
N GLU A 193 -42.99 17.84 3.82
CA GLU A 193 -43.52 19.20 3.74
C GLU A 193 -44.77 19.27 2.85
N ILE A 194 -44.76 18.62 1.68
CA ILE A 194 -45.96 18.49 0.81
C ILE A 194 -47.11 17.86 1.58
N ASN A 195 -46.87 16.75 2.30
CA ASN A 195 -47.90 16.08 3.08
C ASN A 195 -48.45 16.96 4.22
N PHE A 196 -47.59 17.74 4.86
CA PHE A 196 -48.00 18.68 5.91
C PHE A 196 -48.90 19.78 5.35
N GLU A 197 -48.48 20.43 4.27
CA GLU A 197 -49.25 21.49 3.59
C GLU A 197 -50.58 20.96 3.04
N GLN A 198 -50.60 19.77 2.43
CA GLN A 198 -51.82 19.14 1.94
C GLN A 198 -52.81 18.83 3.08
N GLN A 199 -52.31 18.36 4.23
CA GLN A 199 -53.16 18.11 5.40
C GLN A 199 -53.73 19.39 5.99
N ALA A 200 -52.95 20.47 6.07
CA ALA A 200 -53.41 21.78 6.51
C ALA A 200 -54.50 22.33 5.57
N PHE A 201 -54.28 22.21 4.26
CA PHE A 201 -55.26 22.60 3.24
C PHE A 201 -56.57 21.82 3.37
N ASN A 202 -56.50 20.49 3.52
CA ASN A 202 -57.69 19.64 3.69
C ASN A 202 -58.48 19.94 4.98
N LYS A 203 -57.82 20.47 6.01
CA LYS A 203 -58.44 20.92 7.26
C LYS A 203 -59.01 22.34 7.19
N GLN A 204 -58.92 23.00 6.03
CA GLN A 204 -59.33 24.39 5.83
C GLN A 204 -58.62 25.35 6.80
N GLU A 205 -57.35 25.08 7.10
CA GLU A 205 -56.50 26.03 7.83
C GLU A 205 -56.26 27.30 6.99
N ASN A 206 -55.67 28.33 7.60
CA ASN A 206 -55.48 29.63 6.94
C ASN A 206 -54.61 29.48 5.67
N ILE A 207 -55.22 29.71 4.50
CA ILE A 207 -54.59 29.55 3.19
C ILE A 207 -53.39 30.49 3.02
N ASP A 208 -53.47 31.74 3.50
CA ASP A 208 -52.36 32.70 3.44
C ASP A 208 -51.14 32.21 4.24
N ALA A 209 -51.38 31.54 5.38
CA ALA A 209 -50.32 30.95 6.18
C ALA A 209 -49.66 29.75 5.47
N ILE A 210 -50.43 28.94 4.74
CA ILE A 210 -49.92 27.81 3.96
C ILE A 210 -49.11 28.32 2.76
N ILE A 211 -49.60 29.33 2.03
CA ILE A 211 -48.87 29.95 0.91
C ILE A 211 -47.55 30.58 1.38
N ALA A 212 -47.57 31.29 2.51
CA ALA A 212 -46.37 31.88 3.08
C ALA A 212 -45.32 30.82 3.44
N ARG A 213 -45.76 29.68 4.00
CA ARG A 213 -44.89 28.56 4.35
C ARG A 213 -44.31 27.86 3.11
N ASN A 214 -45.13 27.61 2.10
CA ASN A 214 -44.66 27.06 0.82
C ASN A 214 -43.60 27.95 0.18
N LYS A 215 -43.85 29.26 0.16
CA LYS A 215 -42.89 30.25 -0.35
C LYS A 215 -41.59 30.25 0.47
N ASP A 216 -41.69 30.19 1.79
CA ASP A 216 -40.50 30.10 2.64
C ASP A 216 -39.67 28.85 2.33
N TYR A 217 -40.30 27.68 2.32
CA TYR A 217 -39.60 26.41 2.17
C TYR A 217 -39.01 26.22 0.77
N PHE A 218 -39.78 26.48 -0.28
CA PHE A 218 -39.35 26.18 -1.65
C PHE A 218 -38.62 27.34 -2.34
N VAL A 219 -38.82 28.60 -1.92
CA VAL A 219 -38.19 29.76 -2.55
C VAL A 219 -37.09 30.34 -1.65
N ASN A 220 -37.39 30.66 -0.39
CA ASN A 220 -36.43 31.35 0.47
C ASN A 220 -35.29 30.45 0.93
N ARG A 221 -35.58 29.17 1.23
CA ARG A 221 -34.55 28.22 1.69
C ARG A 221 -33.71 27.61 0.57
N GLY A 222 -34.15 27.72 -0.69
CA GLY A 222 -33.38 27.24 -1.83
C GLY A 222 -33.26 25.71 -1.96
N VAL A 223 -34.10 24.93 -1.27
CA VAL A 223 -34.03 23.45 -1.23
C VAL A 223 -34.04 22.83 -2.64
N VAL A 224 -34.82 23.40 -3.57
CA VAL A 224 -34.88 22.96 -4.98
C VAL A 224 -33.50 23.08 -5.66
N LEU A 225 -32.81 24.20 -5.45
CA LEU A 225 -31.47 24.43 -6.01
C LEU A 225 -30.46 23.45 -5.43
N GLU A 226 -30.54 23.14 -4.12
CA GLU A 226 -29.67 22.16 -3.47
C GLU A 226 -29.87 20.75 -4.05
N VAL A 227 -31.11 20.36 -4.32
CA VAL A 227 -31.43 19.07 -4.97
C VAL A 227 -30.90 19.03 -6.40
N GLU A 228 -31.11 20.09 -7.19
CA GLU A 228 -30.58 20.18 -8.56
C GLU A 228 -29.05 20.10 -8.56
N GLN A 229 -28.38 20.77 -7.63
CA GLN A 229 -26.92 20.70 -7.48
C GLN A 229 -26.47 19.29 -7.11
N CYS A 230 -27.19 18.60 -6.23
CA CYS A 230 -26.92 17.21 -5.87
C CYS A 230 -27.03 16.28 -7.10
N ILE A 231 -28.09 16.41 -7.89
CA ILE A 231 -28.29 15.64 -9.13
C ILE A 231 -27.17 15.94 -10.15
N GLN A 232 -26.78 17.21 -10.29
CA GLN A 232 -25.67 17.58 -11.17
C GLN A 232 -24.33 16.96 -10.72
N ASN A 233 -24.06 16.90 -9.42
CA ASN A 233 -22.86 16.25 -8.90
C ASN A 233 -22.87 14.75 -9.19
N LEU A 234 -23.99 14.07 -8.90
CA LEU A 234 -24.18 12.67 -9.24
C LEU A 234 -23.93 12.38 -10.73
N LYS A 235 -24.47 13.22 -11.62
CA LYS A 235 -24.25 13.11 -13.07
C LYS A 235 -22.78 13.25 -13.46
N LYS A 236 -22.07 14.22 -12.87
CA LYS A 236 -20.62 14.42 -13.12
C LYS A 236 -19.81 13.19 -12.69
N ILE A 237 -20.16 12.60 -11.55
CA ILE A 237 -19.50 11.39 -11.05
C ILE A 237 -19.77 10.22 -12.01
N ALA A 238 -21.02 10.02 -12.43
CA ALA A 238 -21.40 8.94 -13.36
C ALA A 238 -20.75 9.08 -14.74
N GLU A 239 -20.69 10.30 -15.29
CA GLU A 239 -20.01 10.60 -16.55
C GLU A 239 -18.52 10.28 -16.45
N SER A 240 -17.88 10.77 -15.39
CA SER A 240 -16.46 10.51 -15.15
C SER A 240 -16.21 9.01 -14.97
N TYR A 241 -17.05 8.30 -14.23
CA TYR A 241 -16.93 6.84 -14.02
C TYR A 241 -17.07 6.06 -15.34
N SER A 242 -18.02 6.46 -16.19
CA SER A 242 -18.26 5.83 -17.49
C SER A 242 -17.07 5.98 -18.46
N GLN A 243 -16.26 7.03 -18.32
CA GLN A 243 -15.02 7.18 -19.10
C GLN A 243 -13.99 6.10 -18.75
N TRP A 244 -13.92 5.69 -17.49
CA TRP A 244 -12.99 4.66 -17.02
C TRP A 244 -13.55 3.25 -17.18
N GLN A 245 -14.86 3.06 -17.00
CA GLN A 245 -15.53 1.77 -17.09
C GLN A 245 -16.79 1.83 -17.99
N PRO A 246 -16.63 1.90 -19.33
CA PRO A 246 -17.75 2.10 -20.25
C PRO A 246 -18.76 0.95 -20.31
N THR A 247 -18.40 -0.23 -19.81
CA THR A 247 -19.27 -1.41 -19.80
C THR A 247 -20.18 -1.48 -18.58
N ASP A 248 -19.97 -0.63 -17.57
CA ASP A 248 -20.74 -0.61 -16.34
C ASP A 248 -21.74 0.56 -16.36
N ASN A 249 -23.01 0.24 -16.60
CA ASN A 249 -24.10 1.22 -16.64
C ASN A 249 -24.76 1.45 -15.28
N SER A 250 -24.28 0.83 -14.20
CA SER A 250 -24.97 0.85 -12.90
C SER A 250 -25.21 2.26 -12.36
N LEU A 251 -24.23 3.17 -12.48
CA LEU A 251 -24.41 4.56 -12.05
C LEU A 251 -25.38 5.33 -12.95
N ASN A 252 -25.39 5.07 -14.25
CA ASN A 252 -26.31 5.73 -15.19
C ASN A 252 -27.76 5.28 -14.97
N ASP A 253 -27.97 4.00 -14.65
CA ASP A 253 -29.28 3.46 -14.29
C ASP A 253 -29.79 4.08 -12.96
N ALA A 254 -28.90 4.28 -12.00
CA ALA A 254 -29.20 4.97 -10.74
C ALA A 254 -29.57 6.46 -10.98
N ILE A 255 -28.82 7.17 -11.84
CA ILE A 255 -29.17 8.55 -12.25
C ILE A 255 -30.57 8.62 -12.84
N THR A 256 -30.90 7.71 -13.76
CA THR A 256 -32.23 7.68 -14.39
C THR A 256 -33.35 7.52 -13.36
N THR A 257 -33.10 6.69 -12.34
CA THR A 257 -34.04 6.49 -11.23
C THR A 257 -34.18 7.75 -10.37
N ILE A 258 -33.07 8.40 -10.04
CA ILE A 258 -33.02 9.65 -9.27
C ILE A 258 -33.75 10.78 -9.99
N GLU A 259 -33.54 10.92 -11.31
CA GLU A 259 -34.22 11.92 -12.13
C GLU A 259 -35.73 11.69 -12.17
N HIS A 260 -36.17 10.45 -12.38
CA HIS A 260 -37.60 10.12 -12.36
C HIS A 260 -38.23 10.38 -10.99
N GLN A 261 -37.52 10.04 -9.90
CA GLN A 261 -37.99 10.32 -8.54
C GLN A 261 -38.10 11.82 -8.27
N TRP A 262 -37.12 12.60 -8.75
CA TRP A 262 -37.15 14.05 -8.65
C TRP A 262 -38.29 14.66 -9.46
N GLU A 263 -38.49 14.23 -10.70
CA GLU A 263 -39.57 14.71 -11.56
C GLU A 263 -40.95 14.44 -10.92
N SER A 264 -41.17 13.23 -10.39
CA SER A 264 -42.40 12.89 -9.66
C SER A 264 -42.61 13.79 -8.44
N THR A 265 -41.55 14.07 -7.69
CA THR A 265 -41.61 14.94 -6.51
C THR A 265 -41.91 16.39 -6.89
N ALA A 266 -41.24 16.90 -7.92
CA ALA A 266 -41.45 18.26 -8.44
C ALA A 266 -42.88 18.46 -8.97
N GLN A 267 -43.45 17.45 -9.65
CA GLN A 267 -44.85 17.48 -10.09
C GLN A 267 -45.83 17.57 -8.91
N LYS A 268 -45.56 16.86 -7.79
CA LYS A 268 -46.39 16.97 -6.57
C LYS A 268 -46.32 18.37 -5.96
N VAL A 269 -45.13 18.99 -5.92
CA VAL A 269 -44.94 20.37 -5.43
C VAL A 269 -45.73 21.35 -6.29
N GLU A 270 -45.65 21.23 -7.61
CA GLU A 270 -46.36 22.11 -8.54
C GLU A 270 -47.87 21.92 -8.45
N HIS A 271 -48.35 20.69 -8.32
CA HIS A 271 -49.78 20.41 -8.14
C HIS A 271 -50.34 21.06 -6.88
N LEU A 272 -49.64 20.93 -5.74
CA LEU A 272 -50.05 21.57 -4.49
C LEU A 272 -50.02 23.10 -4.60
N ARG A 273 -48.99 23.67 -5.25
CA ARG A 273 -48.93 25.11 -5.52
C ARG A 273 -50.13 25.59 -6.31
N GLN A 274 -50.54 24.86 -7.35
CA GLN A 274 -51.71 25.21 -8.15
C GLN A 274 -53.00 25.13 -7.32
N GLN A 275 -53.15 24.13 -6.46
CA GLN A 275 -54.31 24.03 -5.55
C GLN A 275 -54.39 25.19 -4.56
N LEU A 276 -53.26 25.70 -4.07
CA LEU A 276 -53.23 26.81 -3.11
C LEU A 276 -53.54 28.19 -3.74
N HIS A 277 -53.38 28.33 -5.05
CA HIS A 277 -53.63 29.59 -5.78
C HIS A 277 -54.96 29.60 -6.56
N GLN A 278 -55.75 28.52 -6.49
CA GLN A 278 -57.13 28.45 -7.00
C GLN A 278 -58.13 28.86 -5.93
#